data_AF-A0A1M6V8W3-F1
#
_entry.id   AF-A0A1M6V8W3-F1
#
_cell.length_a   1.000
_cell.length_b   1.000
_cell.length_c   1.000
_cell.angle_alpha   90.00
_cell.angle_beta   90.00
_cell.angle_gamma   90.00
#
_symmetry.space_group_name_H-M   'P 1'
#
loop_
_entity.id
_entity.type
_entity.pdbx_description
1 polymer ?
#
loop_
_entity_poly.entity_id
_entity_poly.type
_entity_poly.pdbx_seq_one_letter_code
_entity_poly.pdbx_strand_id
1 'polypeptide(L)'
;MPSIFGKRIALIKHVHVADTVCPECRASQLQVRVMRDYHHFLSVPLYPTGKKMVTIYCTACDSGQRVPALREKFLQTGTPILLYAGALPFFWMALYAYLSDKATSNRIQHYATNPREGDVYKMKAFSNGTPMYFFLRLLKLDEEGKAHFYLAPAIYRQHIRKIDKKDERNYSTIPNWTYLRTDLPEKVSNGIVMDIRRNGL
;
A
#
# COMPACT_ATOMS: atom_id res chain seq x y z
N MET A 1 -13.79 10.09 -27.18
CA MET A 1 -13.84 9.81 -25.72
C MET A 1 -12.42 9.82 -25.18
N PRO A 2 -12.11 10.54 -24.09
CA PRO A 2 -10.78 10.49 -23.49
C PRO A 2 -10.53 9.07 -22.95
N SER A 3 -9.43 8.44 -23.39
CA SER A 3 -9.04 7.13 -22.89
C SER A 3 -8.78 7.19 -21.37
N ILE A 4 -9.24 6.16 -20.64
CA ILE A 4 -9.03 6.03 -19.19
C ILE A 4 -7.55 5.83 -18.87
N PHE A 5 -6.83 5.08 -19.70
CA PHE A 5 -5.39 4.85 -19.59
C PHE A 5 -4.69 5.19 -20.91
N GLY A 6 -3.52 5.82 -20.83
CA GLY A 6 -2.79 6.18 -22.04
C GLY A 6 -1.53 6.99 -21.76
N LYS A 7 -0.90 7.44 -22.85
CA LYS A 7 0.23 8.37 -22.82
C LYS A 7 -0.23 9.76 -23.27
N ARG A 8 0.25 10.79 -22.59
CA ARG A 8 0.06 12.20 -22.97
C ARG A 8 1.38 12.95 -22.87
N ILE A 9 1.43 14.11 -23.51
CA ILE A 9 2.58 15.01 -23.48
C ILE A 9 2.26 16.15 -22.53
N ALA A 10 3.13 16.40 -21.56
CA ALA A 10 3.07 17.56 -20.66
C ALA A 10 4.10 18.61 -21.08
N LEU A 11 3.69 19.87 -21.11
CA LEU A 11 4.59 21.01 -21.17
C LEU A 11 5.20 21.23 -19.79
N ILE A 12 6.51 20.97 -19.66
CA ILE A 12 7.25 21.14 -18.40
C ILE A 12 7.65 22.60 -18.22
N LYS A 13 8.16 23.23 -19.28
CA LYS A 13 8.71 24.58 -19.20
C LYS A 13 8.54 25.31 -20.53
N HIS A 14 8.20 26.59 -20.44
CA HIS A 14 8.10 27.52 -21.55
C HIS A 14 8.92 28.76 -21.22
N VAL A 15 9.90 29.10 -22.07
CA VAL A 15 10.81 30.24 -21.83
C VAL A 15 11.05 31.00 -23.12
N HIS A 16 11.11 32.32 -23.03
CA HIS A 16 11.62 33.19 -24.09
C HIS A 16 13.11 33.46 -23.85
N VAL A 17 13.93 33.25 -24.87
CA VAL A 17 15.38 33.46 -24.81
C VAL A 17 15.70 34.63 -25.72
N ALA A 18 16.13 35.75 -25.12
CA ALA A 18 16.53 36.96 -25.84
C ALA A 18 18.01 36.95 -26.26
N ASP A 19 18.84 36.16 -25.57
CA ASP A 19 20.30 36.18 -25.71
C ASP A 19 20.81 35.40 -26.93
N THR A 20 19.93 34.89 -27.78
CA THR A 20 20.29 34.07 -28.94
C THR A 20 19.52 34.54 -30.15
N VAL A 21 20.26 34.91 -31.18
CA VAL A 21 19.72 35.43 -32.45
C VAL A 21 19.30 34.29 -33.36
N CYS A 22 18.14 34.40 -33.98
CA CYS A 22 17.68 33.44 -34.99
C CYS A 22 18.59 33.49 -36.22
N PRO A 23 19.12 32.34 -36.70
CA PRO A 23 20.01 32.31 -37.87
C PRO A 23 19.30 32.69 -39.17
N GLU A 24 17.97 32.58 -39.25
CA GLU A 24 17.20 32.87 -40.47
C GLU A 24 16.78 34.34 -40.56
N CYS A 25 16.12 34.87 -39.53
CA CYS A 25 15.55 36.23 -39.58
C CYS A 25 16.30 37.26 -38.72
N ARG A 26 17.38 36.86 -38.03
CA ARG A 26 18.17 37.71 -37.10
C ARG A 26 17.37 38.35 -35.96
N ALA A 27 16.14 37.89 -35.70
CA ALA A 27 15.38 38.32 -34.53
C ALA A 27 15.89 37.61 -33.26
N SER A 28 15.87 38.31 -32.12
CA SER A 28 16.22 37.78 -30.80
C SER A 28 15.05 37.10 -30.08
N GLN A 29 13.98 36.74 -30.80
CA GLN A 29 12.77 36.21 -30.20
C GLN A 29 12.68 34.68 -30.39
N LEU A 30 13.40 33.93 -29.55
CA LEU A 30 13.31 32.47 -29.52
C LEU A 30 12.42 32.01 -28.37
N GLN A 31 11.52 31.07 -28.65
CA GLN A 31 10.72 30.37 -27.65
C GLN A 31 11.20 28.92 -27.52
N VAL A 32 11.42 28.49 -26.28
CA VAL A 32 11.82 27.13 -25.95
C VAL A 32 10.70 26.45 -25.18
N ARG A 33 10.23 25.32 -25.71
CA ARG A 33 9.26 24.43 -25.06
C ARG A 33 9.95 23.12 -24.67
N VAL A 34 9.95 22.83 -23.38
CA VAL A 34 10.38 21.54 -22.85
C VAL A 34 9.15 20.70 -22.58
N MET A 35 9.03 19.57 -23.27
CA MET A 35 7.90 18.66 -23.19
C MET A 35 8.37 17.28 -22.73
N ARG A 36 7.48 16.52 -22.11
CA ARG A 36 7.75 15.13 -21.73
C ARG A 36 6.50 14.29 -21.75
N ASP A 37 6.66 13.04 -22.16
CA ASP A 37 5.58 12.07 -22.14
C ASP A 37 5.33 11.58 -20.72
N TYR A 38 4.09 11.27 -20.41
CA TYR A 38 3.70 10.66 -19.14
C TYR A 38 2.55 9.69 -19.34
N HIS A 39 2.52 8.63 -18.53
CA HIS A 39 1.36 7.78 -18.43
C HIS A 39 0.32 8.42 -17.54
N HIS A 40 -0.94 8.29 -17.91
CA HIS A 40 -2.05 8.78 -17.10
C HIS A 40 -3.08 7.70 -16.80
N PHE A 41 -3.76 7.86 -15.68
CA PHE A 41 -4.99 7.16 -15.33
C PHE A 41 -6.04 8.21 -14.99
N LEU A 42 -7.20 8.17 -15.65
CA LEU A 42 -8.27 9.17 -15.49
C LEU A 42 -7.78 10.62 -15.62
N SER A 43 -6.90 10.88 -16.60
CA SER A 43 -6.22 12.17 -16.82
C SER A 43 -5.21 12.61 -15.74
N VAL A 44 -5.05 11.87 -14.65
CA VAL A 44 -4.02 12.13 -13.63
C VAL A 44 -2.69 11.52 -14.06
N PRO A 45 -1.57 12.27 -14.06
CA PRO A 45 -0.26 11.74 -14.39
C PRO A 45 0.21 10.72 -13.35
N LEU A 46 0.56 9.52 -13.76
CA LEU A 46 1.08 8.46 -12.90
C LEU A 46 2.60 8.56 -12.75
N TYR A 47 3.31 8.56 -13.87
CA TYR A 47 4.76 8.67 -13.93
C TYR A 47 5.21 9.19 -15.31
N PRO A 48 6.29 9.98 -15.37
CA PRO A 48 6.84 10.47 -16.61
C PRO A 48 7.62 9.36 -17.33
N THR A 49 7.48 9.27 -18.66
CA THR A 49 8.15 8.29 -19.51
C THR A 49 8.87 8.94 -20.68
N GLY A 50 9.76 8.18 -21.32
CA GLY A 50 10.46 8.64 -22.51
C GLY A 50 11.52 9.70 -22.25
N LYS A 51 12.12 10.19 -23.34
CA LYS A 51 13.10 11.27 -23.32
C LYS A 51 12.38 12.62 -23.30
N LYS A 52 12.98 13.64 -22.68
CA LYS A 52 12.47 15.01 -22.79
C LYS A 52 12.61 15.47 -24.24
N MET A 53 11.56 16.09 -24.75
CA MET A 53 11.55 16.75 -26.04
C MET A 53 11.75 18.23 -25.83
N VAL A 54 12.69 18.83 -26.55
CA VAL A 54 12.92 20.27 -26.52
C VAL A 54 12.69 20.78 -27.92
N THR A 55 11.68 21.63 -28.08
CA THR A 55 11.42 22.33 -29.33
C THR A 55 11.77 23.79 -29.15
N ILE A 56 12.51 24.33 -30.12
CA ILE A 56 12.94 25.72 -30.17
C ILE A 56 12.38 26.28 -31.47
N TYR A 57 11.66 27.39 -31.42
CA TYR A 57 11.15 28.07 -32.60
C TYR A 57 11.28 29.58 -32.45
N CYS A 58 11.44 30.27 -33.57
CA CYS A 58 11.48 31.73 -33.59
C CYS A 58 10.05 32.28 -33.75
N THR A 59 9.65 33.23 -32.92
CA THR A 59 8.30 33.82 -33.03
C THR A 59 8.16 34.79 -34.18
N ALA A 60 9.28 35.32 -34.69
CA ALA A 60 9.26 36.31 -35.76
C ALA A 60 9.13 35.68 -37.17
N CYS A 61 9.65 34.47 -37.38
CA CYS A 61 9.60 33.77 -38.67
C CYS A 61 8.98 32.37 -38.62
N ASP A 62 8.51 31.95 -37.44
CA ASP A 62 7.88 30.64 -37.17
C ASP A 62 8.73 29.41 -37.55
N SER A 63 10.03 29.58 -37.71
CA SER A 63 10.93 28.48 -38.08
C SER A 63 11.46 27.71 -36.87
N GLY A 64 11.53 26.39 -37.03
CA GLY A 64 12.06 25.47 -36.04
C GLY A 64 13.58 25.50 -36.02
N GLN A 65 14.15 25.89 -34.87
CA GLN A 65 15.59 26.12 -34.73
C GLN A 65 16.29 24.94 -34.05
N ARG A 66 17.47 24.57 -34.57
CA ARG A 66 18.33 23.53 -33.97
C ARG A 66 19.57 24.19 -33.38
N VAL A 67 19.47 24.61 -32.12
CA VAL A 67 20.60 25.17 -31.35
C VAL A 67 21.04 24.14 -30.30
N PRO A 68 22.12 23.35 -30.55
CA PRO A 68 22.50 22.22 -29.69
C PRO A 68 22.80 22.64 -28.24
N ALA A 69 23.53 23.75 -28.05
CA ALA A 69 23.89 24.25 -26.72
C ALA A 69 22.65 24.60 -25.87
N LEU A 70 21.65 25.25 -26.49
CA LEU A 70 20.40 25.61 -25.81
C LEU A 70 19.57 24.35 -25.51
N ARG A 71 19.52 23.42 -26.47
CA ARG A 71 18.84 22.13 -26.28
C ARG A 71 19.40 21.35 -25.10
N GLU A 72 20.72 21.22 -25.00
CA GLU A 72 21.38 20.50 -23.92
C GLU A 72 21.10 21.14 -22.55
N LYS A 73 21.21 22.47 -22.46
CA LYS A 73 20.86 23.24 -21.24
C LYS A 73 19.45 22.93 -20.75
N PHE A 74 18.46 22.89 -21.66
CA PHE A 74 17.08 22.65 -21.28
C PHE A 74 16.73 21.17 -21.06
N LEU A 75 17.48 20.23 -21.65
CA LEU A 75 17.36 18.80 -21.35
C LEU A 75 17.70 18.47 -19.89
N GLN A 76 18.57 19.26 -19.26
CA GLN A 76 18.93 19.11 -17.85
C GLN A 76 17.83 19.60 -16.88
N THR A 77 16.80 20.32 -17.35
CA THR A 77 15.70 20.83 -16.50
C THR A 77 14.98 19.71 -15.74
N GLY A 78 14.85 19.81 -14.41
CA GLY A 78 14.16 18.80 -13.60
C GLY A 78 12.72 18.49 -14.06
N THR A 79 12.26 17.27 -13.82
CA THR A 79 10.86 16.90 -14.04
C THR A 79 10.00 17.41 -12.89
N PRO A 80 8.85 18.05 -13.16
CA PRO A 80 7.98 18.56 -12.10
C PRO A 80 7.39 17.40 -11.29
N ILE A 81 7.37 17.56 -9.96
CA ILE A 81 6.88 16.56 -9.00
C ILE A 81 5.42 16.18 -9.29
N LEU A 82 4.63 17.12 -9.85
CA LEU A 82 3.24 16.90 -10.22
C LEU A 82 3.04 15.74 -11.21
N LEU A 83 4.06 15.38 -12.02
CA LEU A 83 3.98 14.22 -12.93
C LEU A 83 3.99 12.86 -12.21
N TYR A 84 4.22 12.86 -10.90
CA TYR A 84 4.17 11.68 -10.03
C TYR A 84 2.94 11.69 -9.11
N ALA A 85 1.99 12.63 -9.29
CA ALA A 85 0.83 12.76 -8.42
C ALA A 85 0.00 11.47 -8.33
N GLY A 86 -0.10 10.72 -9.42
CA GLY A 86 -0.81 9.45 -9.48
C GLY A 86 -0.12 8.30 -8.75
N ALA A 87 1.17 8.39 -8.43
CA ALA A 87 1.87 7.40 -7.60
C ALA A 87 1.56 7.58 -6.09
N LEU A 88 1.20 8.79 -5.68
CA LEU A 88 0.91 9.15 -4.29
C LEU A 88 -0.20 8.29 -3.64
N PRO A 89 -1.39 8.07 -4.25
CA PRO A 89 -2.42 7.22 -3.64
C PRO A 89 -1.96 5.76 -3.46
N PHE A 90 -1.15 5.22 -4.37
CA PHE A 90 -0.60 3.86 -4.22
C PHE A 90 0.39 3.78 -3.06
N PHE A 91 1.23 4.80 -2.90
CA PHE A 91 2.13 4.91 -1.75
C PHE A 91 1.35 4.97 -0.44
N TRP A 92 0.31 5.81 -0.34
CA TRP A 92 -0.54 5.88 0.84
C TRP A 92 -1.28 4.57 1.14
N MET A 93 -1.77 3.89 0.10
CA MET A 93 -2.43 2.60 0.25
C MET A 93 -1.47 1.52 0.79
N ALA A 94 -0.24 1.47 0.25
CA ALA A 94 0.80 0.56 0.73
C ALA A 94 1.21 0.87 2.18
N LEU A 95 1.38 2.16 2.51
CA LEU A 95 1.70 2.60 3.86
C LEU A 95 0.57 2.26 4.84
N TYR A 96 -0.68 2.51 4.47
CA TYR A 96 -1.84 2.15 5.27
C TYR A 96 -1.91 0.63 5.53
N ALA A 97 -1.71 -0.19 4.49
CA ALA A 97 -1.69 -1.64 4.63
C ALA A 97 -0.59 -2.10 5.59
N TYR A 98 0.62 -1.55 5.46
CA TYR A 98 1.74 -1.84 6.35
C TYR A 98 1.47 -1.42 7.81
N LEU A 99 0.96 -0.20 8.03
CA LEU A 99 0.64 0.30 9.37
C LEU A 99 -0.50 -0.50 10.02
N SER A 100 -1.52 -0.85 9.24
CA SER A 100 -2.64 -1.68 9.71
C SER A 100 -2.18 -3.08 10.11
N ASP A 101 -1.27 -3.68 9.33
CA ASP A 101 -0.70 -4.99 9.64
C ASP A 101 0.15 -4.94 10.93
N LYS A 102 1.05 -3.95 11.02
CA LYS A 102 1.87 -3.72 12.23
C LYS A 102 1.01 -3.50 13.48
N ALA A 103 -0.04 -2.69 13.38
CA ALA A 103 -0.97 -2.45 14.47
C ALA A 103 -1.70 -3.73 14.90
N THR A 104 -2.11 -4.56 13.93
CA THR A 104 -2.77 -5.84 14.18
C THR A 104 -1.82 -6.83 14.84
N SER A 105 -0.58 -6.96 14.35
CA SER A 105 0.45 -7.82 14.92
C SER A 105 0.79 -7.42 16.36
N ASN A 106 1.01 -6.13 16.61
CA ASN A 106 1.25 -5.61 17.97
C ASN A 106 0.08 -5.91 18.91
N ARG A 107 -1.16 -5.75 18.43
CA ARG A 107 -2.37 -6.07 19.20
C ARG A 107 -2.42 -7.55 19.56
N ILE A 108 -2.16 -8.44 18.60
CA ILE A 108 -2.16 -9.89 18.82
C ILE A 108 -1.08 -10.25 19.85
N GLN A 109 0.14 -9.72 19.70
CA GLN A 109 1.23 -9.97 20.65
C GLN A 109 0.89 -9.47 22.06
N HIS A 110 0.31 -8.29 22.17
CA HIS A 110 -0.13 -7.73 23.44
C HIS A 110 -1.23 -8.57 24.11
N TYR A 111 -2.17 -9.11 23.34
CA TYR A 111 -3.22 -9.98 23.89
C TYR A 111 -2.70 -11.37 24.24
N ALA A 112 -1.73 -11.89 23.51
CA ALA A 112 -1.09 -13.17 23.83
C ALA A 112 -0.26 -13.12 25.12
N THR A 113 0.41 -12.00 25.38
CA THR A 113 1.19 -11.78 26.63
C THR A 113 0.30 -11.49 27.83
N ASN A 114 -0.86 -10.86 27.60
CA ASN A 114 -1.83 -10.51 28.64
C ASN A 114 -3.21 -11.11 28.33
N PRO A 115 -3.36 -12.44 28.37
CA PRO A 115 -4.64 -13.09 28.08
C PRO A 115 -5.69 -12.71 29.13
N ARG A 116 -6.94 -12.53 28.70
CA ARG A 116 -8.09 -12.24 29.58
C ARG A 116 -9.28 -13.14 29.25
N GLU A 117 -10.04 -13.48 30.28
CA GLU A 117 -11.25 -14.28 30.13
C GLU A 117 -12.19 -13.66 29.07
N GLY A 118 -12.74 -14.52 28.22
CA GLY A 118 -13.56 -14.12 27.08
C GLY A 118 -12.79 -13.74 25.81
N ASP A 119 -11.45 -13.71 25.82
CA ASP A 119 -10.65 -13.55 24.60
C ASP A 119 -10.91 -14.70 23.61
N VAL A 120 -11.12 -14.37 22.34
CA VAL A 120 -11.32 -15.35 21.26
C VAL A 120 -10.07 -15.43 20.40
N TYR A 121 -9.48 -16.61 20.33
CA TYR A 121 -8.29 -16.95 19.59
C TYR A 121 -8.70 -17.63 18.30
N LYS A 122 -8.23 -17.11 17.19
CA LYS A 122 -8.31 -17.80 15.90
C LYS A 122 -7.04 -18.61 15.70
N MET A 123 -7.19 -19.91 15.60
CA MET A 123 -6.07 -20.82 15.42
C MET A 123 -6.06 -21.44 14.03
N LYS A 124 -4.86 -21.80 13.59
CA LYS A 124 -4.58 -22.53 12.36
C LYS A 124 -3.85 -23.84 12.73
N ALA A 125 -4.38 -24.95 12.26
CA ALA A 125 -3.71 -26.24 12.29
C ALA A 125 -3.64 -26.82 10.88
N PHE A 126 -2.80 -27.84 10.68
CA PHE A 126 -2.74 -28.57 9.43
C PHE A 126 -3.24 -29.99 9.67
N SER A 127 -4.16 -30.46 8.82
CA SER A 127 -4.56 -31.86 8.76
C SER A 127 -4.39 -32.35 7.34
N ASN A 128 -3.58 -33.40 7.17
CA ASN A 128 -3.23 -33.96 5.86
C ASN A 128 -2.74 -32.88 4.86
N GLY A 129 -1.88 -31.97 5.31
CA GLY A 129 -1.34 -30.86 4.51
C GLY A 129 -2.31 -29.71 4.22
N THR A 130 -3.59 -29.82 4.59
CA THR A 130 -4.59 -28.78 4.38
C THR A 130 -4.71 -27.90 5.62
N PRO A 131 -4.65 -26.56 5.50
CA PRO A 131 -4.86 -25.68 6.63
C PRO A 131 -6.33 -25.72 7.07
N MET A 132 -6.55 -25.90 8.37
CA MET A 132 -7.84 -25.82 9.03
C MET A 132 -7.82 -24.71 10.07
N TYR A 133 -8.90 -23.95 10.11
CA TYR A 133 -9.08 -22.81 11.00
C TYR A 133 -10.18 -23.12 12.00
N PHE A 134 -9.94 -22.80 13.26
CA PHE A 134 -10.91 -22.97 14.34
C PHE A 134 -10.76 -21.83 15.34
N PHE A 135 -11.75 -21.68 16.20
CA PHE A 135 -11.79 -20.63 17.21
C PHE A 135 -11.77 -21.25 18.60
N LEU A 136 -10.96 -20.68 19.49
CA LEU A 136 -10.95 -21.00 20.91
C LEU A 136 -11.37 -19.77 21.71
N ARG A 137 -12.24 -19.93 22.70
CA ARG A 137 -12.56 -18.85 23.65
C ARG A 137 -11.92 -19.16 24.99
N LEU A 138 -11.14 -18.22 25.53
CA LEU A 138 -10.53 -18.36 26.84
C LEU A 138 -11.63 -18.29 27.91
N LEU A 139 -11.76 -19.34 28.70
CA LEU A 139 -12.71 -19.42 29.80
C LEU A 139 -12.12 -18.78 31.05
N LYS A 140 -11.02 -19.37 31.53
CA LYS A 140 -10.38 -19.01 32.80
C LYS A 140 -8.87 -19.17 32.69
N LEU A 141 -8.16 -18.33 33.43
CA LEU A 141 -6.74 -18.48 33.69
C LEU A 141 -6.56 -18.94 35.14
N ASP A 142 -5.90 -20.09 35.33
CA ASP A 142 -5.60 -20.64 36.65
C ASP A 142 -4.43 -19.91 37.32
N GLU A 143 -4.31 -20.02 38.64
CA GLU A 143 -3.22 -19.41 39.43
C GLU A 143 -1.85 -19.96 39.01
N GLU A 144 -1.81 -21.22 38.55
CA GLU A 144 -0.63 -21.87 37.97
C GLU A 144 -0.30 -21.39 36.53
N GLY A 145 -1.08 -20.46 35.97
CA GLY A 145 -0.86 -19.92 34.63
C GLY A 145 -1.38 -20.81 33.50
N LYS A 146 -2.23 -21.80 33.79
CA LYS A 146 -2.91 -22.63 32.79
C LYS A 146 -4.14 -21.90 32.25
N ALA A 147 -4.23 -21.81 30.93
CA ALA A 147 -5.32 -21.17 30.20
C ALA A 147 -6.27 -22.25 29.67
N HIS A 148 -7.52 -22.25 30.11
CA HIS A 148 -8.55 -23.21 29.71
C HIS A 148 -9.46 -22.63 28.62
N PHE A 149 -9.69 -23.38 27.55
CA PHE A 149 -10.40 -22.91 26.37
C PHE A 149 -11.64 -23.75 26.02
N TYR A 150 -12.67 -23.06 25.54
CA TYR A 150 -13.77 -23.67 24.80
C TYR A 150 -13.47 -23.69 23.31
N LEU A 151 -13.75 -24.82 22.66
CA LEU A 151 -13.57 -24.97 21.22
C LEU A 151 -14.88 -24.65 20.51
N ALA A 152 -14.82 -23.82 19.46
CA ALA A 152 -15.93 -23.67 18.56
C ALA A 152 -16.14 -24.98 17.77
N PRO A 153 -17.37 -25.53 17.69
CA PRO A 153 -17.61 -26.80 17.04
C PRO A 153 -17.34 -26.76 15.53
N ALA A 154 -17.37 -25.56 14.94
CA ALA A 154 -17.11 -25.37 13.52
C ALA A 154 -15.59 -25.28 13.23
N ILE A 155 -15.12 -26.18 12.37
CA ILE A 155 -13.78 -26.17 11.79
C ILE A 155 -13.91 -25.81 10.31
N TYR A 156 -13.09 -24.86 9.86
CA TYR A 156 -13.18 -24.31 8.52
C TYR A 156 -11.93 -24.62 7.70
N ARG A 157 -12.12 -25.12 6.47
CA ARG A 157 -11.01 -25.29 5.50
C ARG A 157 -10.58 -23.97 4.84
N GLN A 158 -11.44 -22.96 4.92
CA GLN A 158 -11.19 -21.62 4.38
C GLN A 158 -10.96 -20.63 5.51
N HIS A 159 -10.25 -19.56 5.21
CA HIS A 159 -9.95 -18.52 6.19
C HIS A 159 -11.22 -17.72 6.54
N ILE A 160 -11.76 -17.93 7.74
CA ILE A 160 -12.93 -17.18 8.22
C ILE A 160 -12.50 -15.96 9.02
N ARG A 161 -12.96 -14.77 8.63
CA ARG A 161 -12.57 -13.51 9.27
C ARG A 161 -13.07 -13.39 10.71
N LYS A 162 -14.28 -13.85 11.03
CA LYS A 162 -14.90 -13.67 12.34
C LYS A 162 -15.95 -14.74 12.62
N ILE A 163 -16.08 -15.09 13.90
CA ILE A 163 -17.24 -15.78 14.46
C ILE A 163 -17.91 -14.83 15.46
N ASP A 164 -19.23 -14.91 15.60
CA ASP A 164 -19.91 -14.14 16.65
C ASP A 164 -19.47 -14.71 18.01
N LYS A 165 -18.91 -13.82 18.82
CA LYS A 165 -18.34 -14.14 20.13
C LYS A 165 -19.39 -14.13 21.23
N LYS A 166 -20.53 -13.46 21.01
CA LYS A 166 -21.61 -13.33 22.00
C LYS A 166 -22.58 -14.50 21.96
N ASP A 167 -22.62 -15.24 20.86
CA ASP A 167 -23.46 -16.43 20.75
C ASP A 167 -22.73 -17.62 21.40
N GLU A 168 -23.14 -17.96 22.62
CA GLU A 168 -22.58 -19.09 23.38
C GLU A 168 -22.81 -20.44 22.68
N ARG A 169 -23.79 -20.54 21.78
CA ARG A 169 -24.02 -21.74 20.95
C ARG A 169 -22.87 -22.00 19.97
N ASN A 170 -22.01 -21.02 19.74
CA ASN A 170 -20.84 -21.16 18.88
C ASN A 170 -19.65 -21.82 19.58
N TYR A 171 -19.77 -22.26 20.85
CA TYR A 171 -18.69 -22.86 21.61
C TYR A 171 -19.14 -24.10 22.37
N SER A 172 -18.21 -25.03 22.59
CA SER A 172 -18.45 -26.17 23.47
C SER A 172 -18.73 -25.71 24.90
N THR A 173 -19.60 -26.42 25.61
CA THR A 173 -19.90 -26.16 27.02
C THR A 173 -18.86 -26.75 27.98
N ILE A 174 -18.03 -27.67 27.49
CA ILE A 174 -16.95 -28.32 28.24
C ILE A 174 -15.59 -27.77 27.75
N PRO A 175 -14.68 -27.39 28.66
CA PRO A 175 -13.35 -26.95 28.27
C PRO A 175 -12.58 -28.15 27.72
N ASN A 176 -12.19 -28.06 26.46
CA ASN A 176 -11.59 -29.20 25.76
C ASN A 176 -10.07 -29.05 25.62
N TRP A 177 -9.54 -27.84 25.77
CA TRP A 177 -8.15 -27.50 25.45
C TRP A 177 -7.51 -26.67 26.56
N THR A 178 -6.26 -26.99 26.89
CA THR A 178 -5.48 -26.27 27.90
C THR A 178 -4.12 -25.92 27.32
N TYR A 179 -3.67 -24.68 27.52
CA TYR A 179 -2.33 -24.22 27.19
C TYR A 179 -1.69 -23.52 28.37
N LEU A 180 -0.36 -23.51 28.45
CA LEU A 180 0.34 -22.61 29.37
C LEU A 180 0.27 -21.19 28.81
N ARG A 181 0.08 -20.21 29.70
CA ARG A 181 0.09 -18.78 29.33
C ARG A 181 1.37 -18.38 28.58
N THR A 182 2.50 -18.97 28.96
CA THR A 182 3.81 -18.74 28.35
C THR A 182 3.89 -19.21 26.90
N ASP A 183 3.06 -20.17 26.49
CA ASP A 183 3.10 -20.74 25.14
C ASP A 183 2.30 -19.89 24.14
N LEU A 184 1.40 -19.01 24.61
CA LEU A 184 0.54 -18.22 23.74
C LEU A 184 1.35 -17.26 22.85
N PRO A 185 2.34 -16.50 23.36
CA PRO A 185 3.22 -15.69 22.50
C PRO A 185 4.02 -16.52 21.50
N GLU A 186 4.50 -17.70 21.89
CA GLU A 186 5.23 -18.59 20.98
C GLU A 186 4.33 -19.08 19.84
N LYS A 187 3.08 -19.45 20.15
CA LYS A 187 2.10 -19.86 19.14
C LYS A 187 1.71 -18.73 18.19
N VAL A 188 1.80 -17.46 18.62
CA VAL A 188 1.68 -16.30 17.73
C VAL A 188 2.88 -16.23 16.79
N SER A 189 4.11 -16.31 17.34
CA SER A 189 5.35 -16.29 16.55
C SER A 189 5.41 -17.42 15.50
N ASN A 190 4.90 -18.60 15.85
CA ASN A 190 4.85 -19.76 14.96
C ASN A 190 3.68 -19.72 13.95
N GLY A 191 2.86 -18.65 13.97
CA GLY A 191 1.72 -18.50 13.04
C GLY A 191 0.58 -19.49 13.28
N ILE A 192 0.53 -20.12 14.45
CA ILE A 192 -0.56 -21.00 14.87
C ILE A 192 -1.74 -20.13 15.33
N VAL A 193 -1.49 -19.12 16.14
CA VAL A 193 -2.49 -18.11 16.53
C VAL A 193 -2.47 -16.97 15.52
N MET A 194 -3.56 -16.83 14.78
CA MET A 194 -3.68 -15.90 13.65
C MET A 194 -4.34 -14.57 14.02
N ASP A 195 -5.21 -14.56 15.04
CA ASP A 195 -5.89 -13.36 15.54
C ASP A 195 -6.33 -13.62 16.99
N ILE A 196 -6.34 -12.57 17.81
CA ILE A 196 -6.87 -12.59 19.17
C ILE A 196 -7.79 -11.40 19.34
N ARG A 197 -8.92 -11.65 19.98
CA ARG A 197 -10.09 -10.81 19.88
C ARG A 197 -10.77 -10.69 21.24
N ARG A 198 -10.53 -9.58 21.94
CA ARG A 198 -11.18 -9.22 23.22
C ARG A 198 -12.58 -8.61 23.04
N ASN A 199 -13.48 -8.76 24.00
CA ASN A 199 -14.73 -8.01 24.07
C ASN A 199 -14.53 -6.79 24.97
N GLY A 200 -14.97 -5.61 24.53
CA GLY A 200 -14.89 -4.35 25.31
C GLY A 200 -14.19 -3.18 24.63
N LEU A 201 -13.73 -3.35 23.37
CA LEU A 201 -13.30 -2.28 22.46
C LEU A 201 -13.81 -2.60 21.05
#